data_AF-A0A5J4U3S2-F1
#
_entry.id   AF-A0A5J4U3S2-F1
#
_cell.length_a   1.000
_cell.length_b   1.000
_cell.length_c   1.000
_cell.angle_alpha   90.00
_cell.angle_beta   90.00
_cell.angle_gamma   90.00
#
_symmetry.space_group_name_H-M   'P 1'
#
loop_
_entity.id
_entity.type
_entity.pdbx_description
1 polymer ?
#
loop_
_entity_poly.entity_id
_entity_poly.type
_entity_poly.pdbx_seq_one_letter_code
_entity_poly.pdbx_strand_id
1 'polypeptide(L)'
;MKKPYVSQRKPIKEEQILHLDELMRNDQSKSIARDQLSEFKYLGITVALIMGYSTLRMAEIHIATATRMMDGSCKIVSSMWKVHDTDVEISLKPLKNPSVCPTTWLKGWLEIRKNMSLKKGLWWLSSKIREASYEEMSRTVNKIMLEVGIPSGPTVISIRKSSLIKSISQNATKTQINRATRHKKGSDIVAHRYDQNLNDDLREKLQNFE
;
A
#
# COMPACT_ATOMS: atom_id res chain seq x y z
N MET A 1 4.36 -47.61 -14.44
CA MET A 1 4.77 -46.50 -13.54
C MET A 1 4.60 -45.17 -14.26
N LYS A 2 3.76 -44.26 -13.76
CA LYS A 2 3.64 -42.89 -14.31
C LYS A 2 4.87 -42.08 -13.87
N LYS A 3 5.61 -41.48 -14.81
CA LYS A 3 6.75 -40.61 -14.50
C LYS A 3 6.28 -39.40 -13.68
N PRO A 4 7.00 -38.98 -12.63
CA PRO A 4 6.63 -37.78 -11.89
C PRO A 4 6.82 -36.55 -12.79
N TYR A 5 5.74 -35.80 -12.98
CA TYR A 5 5.75 -34.50 -13.65
C TYR A 5 6.49 -33.51 -12.74
N VAL A 6 7.77 -33.26 -13.02
CA VAL A 6 8.52 -32.19 -12.37
C VAL A 6 8.03 -30.88 -12.97
N SER A 7 7.22 -30.11 -12.23
CA SER A 7 6.88 -28.75 -12.67
C SER A 7 8.18 -27.97 -12.82
N GLN A 8 8.49 -27.53 -14.03
CA GLN A 8 9.64 -26.66 -14.27
C GLN A 8 9.48 -25.40 -13.42
N ARG A 9 10.32 -25.25 -12.39
CA ARG A 9 10.34 -24.04 -11.58
C ARG A 9 10.79 -22.90 -12.49
N LYS A 10 9.96 -21.85 -12.61
CA LYS A 10 10.32 -20.67 -13.39
C LYS A 10 11.64 -20.11 -12.85
N PRO A 11 12.62 -19.79 -13.71
CA PRO A 11 13.86 -19.18 -13.26
C PRO A 11 13.56 -17.84 -12.60
N ILE A 12 14.21 -17.58 -11.47
CA ILE A 12 14.19 -16.24 -10.85
C ILE A 12 15.07 -15.37 -11.75
N LYS A 13 14.46 -14.40 -12.42
CA LYS A 13 15.19 -13.38 -13.18
C LYS A 13 15.40 -12.17 -12.27
N GLU A 14 16.57 -11.55 -12.36
CA GLU A 14 16.81 -10.24 -11.77
C GLU A 14 15.87 -9.22 -12.45
N GLU A 15 15.21 -8.40 -11.65
CA GLU A 15 14.31 -7.35 -12.12
C GLU A 15 14.98 -6.00 -11.88
N GLN A 16 14.79 -5.04 -12.79
CA GLN A 16 15.21 -3.66 -12.54
C GLN A 16 14.52 -3.14 -11.27
N ILE A 17 15.33 -2.66 -10.34
CA ILE A 17 14.90 -2.15 -9.05
C ILE A 17 14.36 -0.73 -9.27
N LEU A 18 13.11 -0.51 -8.88
CA LEU A 18 12.45 0.79 -9.05
C LEU A 18 12.73 1.69 -7.85
N HIS A 19 12.89 2.98 -8.11
CA HIS A 19 13.03 4.00 -7.07
C HIS A 19 11.65 4.43 -6.57
N LEU A 20 11.26 3.96 -5.38
CA LEU A 20 10.05 4.43 -4.67
C LEU A 20 10.01 5.96 -4.59
N ASP A 21 11.18 6.61 -4.58
CA ASP A 21 11.35 8.05 -4.52
C ASP A 21 10.75 8.79 -5.72
N GLU A 22 10.80 8.23 -6.92
CA GLU A 22 10.20 8.85 -8.11
C GLU A 22 8.68 8.90 -7.98
N LEU A 23 8.08 7.81 -7.48
CA LEU A 23 6.66 7.74 -7.19
C LEU A 23 6.27 8.76 -6.11
N MET A 24 7.04 8.82 -5.01
CA MET A 24 6.78 9.78 -3.92
C MET A 24 6.91 11.24 -4.38
N ARG A 25 7.91 11.56 -5.22
CA ARG A 25 8.08 12.90 -5.80
C ARG A 25 6.92 13.27 -6.72
N ASN A 26 6.45 12.33 -7.54
CA ASN A 26 5.26 12.55 -8.36
C ASN A 26 4.03 12.81 -7.48
N ASP A 27 3.78 11.98 -6.47
CA ASP A 27 2.65 12.15 -5.55
C ASP A 27 2.72 13.49 -4.80
N GLN A 28 3.91 13.90 -4.35
CA GLN A 28 4.15 15.21 -3.75
C GLN A 28 3.82 16.34 -4.73
N SER A 29 4.26 16.26 -5.99
CA SER A 29 3.93 17.27 -7.00
C SER A 29 2.41 17.41 -7.20
N LYS A 30 1.67 16.29 -7.13
CA LYS A 30 0.20 16.28 -7.26
C LYS A 30 -0.51 16.80 -6.01
N SER A 31 0.13 16.76 -4.85
CA SER A 31 -0.46 17.28 -3.61
C SER A 31 -0.72 18.80 -3.64
N ILE A 32 0.03 19.56 -4.44
CA ILE A 32 -0.11 21.02 -4.58
C ILE A 32 -1.48 21.39 -5.15
N ALA A 33 -1.96 20.62 -6.13
CA ALA A 33 -3.25 20.81 -6.79
C ALA A 33 -4.22 19.67 -6.47
N ARG A 34 -4.20 19.19 -5.21
CA ARG A 34 -4.93 17.99 -4.79
C ARG A 34 -6.45 18.08 -5.07
N ASP A 35 -7.05 19.24 -4.89
CA ASP A 35 -8.49 19.46 -5.07
C ASP A 35 -8.92 19.45 -6.55
N GLN A 36 -7.95 19.51 -7.47
CA GLN A 36 -8.19 19.45 -8.93
C GLN A 36 -8.00 18.03 -9.49
N LEU A 37 -7.62 17.05 -8.66
CA LEU A 37 -7.41 15.68 -9.10
C LEU A 37 -8.74 14.99 -9.43
N SER A 38 -8.73 14.19 -10.50
CA SER A 38 -9.87 13.32 -10.79
C SER A 38 -10.02 12.26 -9.69
N GLU A 39 -11.26 11.79 -9.46
CA GLU A 39 -11.57 10.76 -8.47
C GLU A 39 -10.65 9.53 -8.61
N PHE A 40 -10.45 9.05 -9.85
CA PHE A 40 -9.53 7.95 -10.10
C PHE A 40 -8.08 8.32 -9.75
N LYS A 41 -7.57 9.48 -10.16
CA LYS A 41 -6.18 9.85 -9.86
C LYS A 41 -5.94 9.95 -8.35
N TYR A 42 -6.89 10.53 -7.62
CA TYR A 42 -6.86 10.60 -6.17
C TYR A 42 -6.87 9.20 -5.53
N LEU A 43 -7.75 8.32 -6.00
CA LEU A 43 -7.83 6.92 -5.55
C LEU A 43 -6.49 6.20 -5.75
N GLY A 44 -5.90 6.33 -6.94
CA GLY A 44 -4.65 5.66 -7.25
C GLY A 44 -3.50 6.10 -6.35
N ILE A 45 -3.37 7.41 -6.09
CA ILE A 45 -2.31 7.94 -5.22
C ILE A 45 -2.52 7.43 -3.80
N THR A 46 -3.76 7.50 -3.31
CA THR A 46 -4.11 7.01 -1.98
C THR A 46 -3.76 5.52 -1.80
N VAL A 47 -4.12 4.69 -2.79
CA VAL A 47 -3.80 3.25 -2.78
C VAL A 47 -2.30 3.01 -2.87
N ALA A 48 -1.60 3.70 -3.77
CA ALA A 48 -0.15 3.56 -3.95
C ALA A 48 0.62 3.91 -2.67
N LEU A 49 0.23 4.98 -1.97
CA LEU A 49 0.80 5.36 -0.68
C LEU A 49 0.51 4.31 0.40
N ILE A 50 -0.73 3.83 0.53
CA ILE A 50 -1.04 2.75 1.47
C ILE A 50 -0.18 1.52 1.17
N MET A 51 -0.02 1.13 -0.09
CA MET A 51 0.87 0.03 -0.49
C MET A 51 2.32 0.27 -0.11
N GLY A 52 2.85 1.47 -0.37
CA GLY A 52 4.22 1.84 -0.05
C GLY A 52 4.51 1.80 1.45
N TYR A 53 3.62 2.36 2.28
CA TYR A 53 3.87 2.54 3.71
C TYR A 53 3.37 1.40 4.61
N SER A 54 2.47 0.54 4.14
CA SER A 54 1.96 -0.62 4.90
C SER A 54 2.47 -1.96 4.38
N THR A 55 3.00 -1.97 3.15
CA THR A 55 3.30 -3.16 2.35
C THR A 55 2.08 -4.05 2.09
N LEU A 56 0.85 -3.62 2.35
CA LEU A 56 -0.36 -4.40 2.02
C LEU A 56 -0.42 -4.73 0.53
N ARG A 57 -0.98 -5.89 0.21
CA ARG A 57 -1.25 -6.32 -1.17
C ARG A 57 -2.49 -5.62 -1.72
N MET A 58 -2.59 -5.49 -3.03
CA MET A 58 -3.77 -4.89 -3.67
C MET A 58 -5.07 -5.58 -3.25
N ALA A 59 -5.05 -6.91 -3.14
CA ALA A 59 -6.22 -7.68 -2.73
C ALA A 59 -6.61 -7.41 -1.27
N GLU A 60 -5.63 -7.17 -0.38
CA GLU A 60 -5.88 -6.79 1.01
C GLU A 60 -6.45 -5.37 1.06
N ILE A 61 -5.87 -4.44 0.30
CA ILE A 61 -6.36 -3.06 0.26
C ILE A 61 -7.77 -3.00 -0.33
N HIS A 62 -8.05 -3.73 -1.42
CA HIS A 62 -9.34 -3.72 -2.12
C HIS A 62 -10.52 -4.06 -1.19
N ILE A 63 -10.33 -5.00 -0.26
CA ILE A 63 -11.38 -5.40 0.69
C ILE A 63 -11.23 -4.73 2.07
N ALA A 64 -10.29 -3.80 2.22
CA ALA A 64 -10.03 -3.17 3.50
C ALA A 64 -11.15 -2.23 3.92
N THR A 65 -11.31 -2.10 5.23
CA THR A 65 -12.05 -1.01 5.88
C THR A 65 -11.06 -0.06 6.53
N ALA A 66 -11.42 1.22 6.65
CA ALA A 66 -10.62 2.21 7.32
C ALA A 66 -11.43 2.93 8.40
N THR A 67 -10.86 3.02 9.60
CA THR A 67 -11.41 3.77 10.73
C THR A 67 -10.45 4.88 11.10
N ARG A 68 -10.99 6.09 11.29
CA ARG A 68 -10.22 7.24 11.75
C ARG A 68 -10.18 7.24 13.29
N MET A 69 -8.99 7.44 13.84
CA MET A 69 -8.76 7.52 15.27
C MET A 69 -8.70 8.99 15.73
N MET A 70 -8.88 9.23 17.02
CA MET A 70 -8.88 10.60 17.59
C MET A 70 -7.52 11.31 17.46
N ASP A 71 -6.42 10.55 17.48
CA ASP A 71 -5.05 11.04 17.34
C ASP A 71 -4.65 11.35 15.88
N GLY A 72 -5.61 11.25 14.94
CA GLY A 72 -5.37 11.46 13.52
C GLY A 72 -4.79 10.25 12.79
N SER A 73 -4.51 9.14 13.48
CA SER A 73 -4.14 7.88 12.84
C SER A 73 -5.33 7.25 12.11
N CYS A 74 -5.02 6.38 11.15
CA CYS A 74 -6.01 5.58 10.44
C CYS A 74 -5.72 4.11 10.66
N LYS A 75 -6.70 3.39 11.21
CA LYS A 75 -6.68 1.94 11.34
C LYS A 75 -7.28 1.33 10.08
N ILE A 76 -6.50 0.51 9.39
CA ILE A 76 -6.89 -0.25 8.20
C ILE A 76 -7.02 -1.71 8.62
N VAL A 77 -8.18 -2.31 8.38
CA VAL A 77 -8.47 -3.71 8.66
C VAL A 77 -8.84 -4.42 7.36
N SER A 78 -8.19 -5.55 7.06
CA SER A 78 -8.45 -6.38 5.89
C SER A 78 -8.34 -7.85 6.26
N SER A 79 -9.11 -8.73 5.64
CA SER A 79 -8.90 -10.18 5.74
C SER A 79 -7.82 -10.66 4.76
N MET A 80 -7.16 -11.80 5.03
CA MET A 80 -6.08 -12.34 4.19
C MET A 80 -6.46 -13.68 3.55
N TRP A 81 -6.96 -13.67 2.31
CA TRP A 81 -7.46 -14.89 1.65
C TRP A 81 -6.47 -16.05 1.44
N LYS A 82 -5.15 -15.81 1.46
CA LYS A 82 -4.17 -16.78 0.94
C LYS A 82 -3.34 -17.55 1.95
N VAL A 83 -3.34 -17.17 3.23
CA VAL A 83 -2.42 -17.80 4.19
C VAL A 83 -3.16 -18.25 5.44
N HIS A 84 -3.92 -17.36 6.09
CA HIS A 84 -4.67 -17.66 7.32
C HIS A 84 -6.00 -16.90 7.28
N ASP A 85 -7.08 -17.50 7.79
CA ASP A 85 -8.40 -16.88 7.96
C ASP A 85 -8.34 -15.88 9.13
N THR A 86 -7.49 -14.88 9.00
CA THR A 86 -7.10 -13.96 10.07
C THR A 86 -7.05 -12.56 9.51
N ASP A 87 -7.65 -11.63 10.23
CA ASP A 87 -7.66 -10.22 9.89
C ASP A 87 -6.26 -9.63 10.08
N VAL A 88 -5.82 -8.88 9.07
CA VAL A 88 -4.65 -8.01 9.12
C VAL A 88 -5.13 -6.64 9.56
N GLU A 89 -4.67 -6.23 10.73
CA GLU A 89 -4.88 -4.89 11.26
C GLU A 89 -3.58 -4.09 11.21
N ILE A 90 -3.64 -2.91 10.61
CA ILE A 90 -2.51 -1.97 10.55
C ILE A 90 -3.01 -0.59 10.93
N SER A 91 -2.31 0.06 11.86
CA SER A 91 -2.53 1.49 12.14
C SER A 91 -1.45 2.31 11.45
N LEU A 92 -1.86 3.28 10.63
CA LEU A 92 -1.00 4.27 9.99
C LEU A 92 -1.08 5.57 10.77
N LYS A 93 0.06 6.05 11.27
CA LYS A 93 0.15 7.37 11.91
C LYS A 93 0.35 8.47 10.87
N PRO A 94 -0.04 9.72 11.19
CA PRO A 94 0.37 10.88 10.40
C PRO A 94 1.89 10.94 10.28
N LEU A 95 2.36 11.26 9.07
CA LEU A 95 3.78 11.50 8.77
C LEU A 95 4.06 12.99 8.86
N LYS A 96 5.32 13.38 9.10
CA LYS A 96 5.76 14.78 9.11
C LYS A 96 5.52 15.48 7.77
N ASN A 97 5.70 14.76 6.67
CA ASN A 97 5.44 15.26 5.32
C ASN A 97 4.00 14.93 4.89
N PRO A 98 3.05 15.88 4.95
CA PRO A 98 1.66 15.63 4.60
C PRO A 98 1.46 15.34 3.10
N SER A 99 2.38 15.75 2.21
CA SER A 99 2.22 15.60 0.76
C SER A 99 2.24 14.14 0.30
N VAL A 100 2.94 13.28 1.05
CA VAL A 100 3.08 11.84 0.81
C VAL A 100 2.48 11.01 1.94
N CYS A 101 1.73 11.63 2.85
CA CYS A 101 1.20 10.97 4.03
C CYS A 101 -0.07 10.16 3.70
N PRO A 102 -0.07 8.81 3.89
CA PRO A 102 -1.23 7.99 3.57
C PRO A 102 -2.50 8.41 4.33
N THR A 103 -2.39 8.83 5.59
CA THR A 103 -3.56 9.26 6.39
C THR A 103 -4.13 10.58 5.89
N THR A 104 -3.30 11.48 5.36
CA THR A 104 -3.74 12.74 4.75
C THR A 104 -4.52 12.48 3.47
N TRP A 105 -3.99 11.61 2.60
CA TRP A 105 -4.67 11.21 1.37
C TRP A 105 -5.97 10.46 1.66
N LEU A 106 -5.93 9.48 2.57
CA LEU A 106 -7.10 8.72 2.98
C LEU A 106 -8.18 9.61 3.60
N LYS A 107 -7.80 10.59 4.43
CA LYS A 107 -8.72 11.62 4.95
C LYS A 107 -9.45 12.31 3.81
N GLY A 108 -8.73 12.85 2.83
CA GLY A 108 -9.38 13.55 1.71
C GLY A 108 -10.20 12.61 0.83
N TRP A 109 -9.81 11.35 0.66
CA TRP A 109 -10.64 10.34 -0.02
C TRP A 109 -12.00 10.15 0.66
N LEU A 110 -11.99 10.05 2.00
CA LEU A 110 -13.21 9.92 2.80
C LEU A 110 -14.11 11.16 2.71
N GLU A 111 -13.53 12.36 2.54
CA GLU A 111 -14.31 13.58 2.28
C GLU A 111 -14.90 13.60 0.86
N ILE A 112 -14.15 13.16 -0.16
CA ILE A 112 -14.59 13.13 -1.57
C ILE A 112 -15.83 12.24 -1.75
N ARG A 113 -15.90 11.11 -1.03
CA ARG A 113 -17.09 10.23 -1.04
C ARG A 113 -18.30 10.81 -0.29
N LYS A 114 -18.22 12.06 0.20
CA LYS A 114 -19.30 12.83 0.85
C LYS A 114 -20.07 12.05 1.90
N ASN A 115 -19.35 11.29 2.74
CA ASN A 115 -19.95 10.57 3.86
C ASN A 115 -21.12 9.66 3.45
N MET A 116 -21.14 9.13 2.22
CA MET A 116 -22.03 8.03 1.89
C MET A 116 -21.71 6.91 2.88
N SER A 117 -22.73 6.52 3.67
CA SER A 117 -22.63 5.79 4.93
C SER A 117 -21.45 4.82 5.02
N LEU A 118 -20.86 4.69 6.21
CA LEU A 118 -19.84 3.68 6.53
C LEU A 118 -20.23 2.23 6.14
N LYS A 119 -21.49 1.99 5.75
CA LYS A 119 -21.96 0.74 5.13
C LYS A 119 -21.45 0.50 3.71
N LYS A 120 -21.05 1.55 2.98
CA LYS A 120 -20.46 1.42 1.64
C LYS A 120 -18.95 1.19 1.77
N GLY A 121 -18.41 0.24 1.02
CA GLY A 121 -17.00 -0.16 1.08
C GLY A 121 -16.01 1.01 0.90
N LEU A 122 -14.77 0.84 1.34
CA LEU A 122 -13.77 1.91 1.48
C LEU A 122 -13.56 2.68 0.17
N TRP A 123 -13.58 1.97 -0.96
CA TRP A 123 -13.27 2.49 -2.29
C TRP A 123 -14.51 2.84 -3.10
N TRP A 124 -15.49 3.47 -2.46
CA TRP A 124 -16.69 3.95 -3.14
C TRP A 124 -16.38 5.05 -4.15
N LEU A 125 -16.79 4.84 -5.41
CA LEU A 125 -16.71 5.81 -6.50
C LEU A 125 -18.03 6.59 -6.58
N SER A 126 -17.98 7.88 -6.26
CA SER A 126 -19.12 8.79 -6.37
C SER A 126 -19.53 8.98 -7.82
N SER A 127 -18.58 9.03 -8.75
CA SER A 127 -18.86 9.19 -10.19
C SER A 127 -19.61 8.00 -10.80
N LYS A 128 -19.45 6.80 -10.24
CA LYS A 128 -20.06 5.55 -10.72
C LYS A 128 -21.15 4.99 -9.82
N ILE A 129 -21.35 5.60 -8.64
CA ILE A 129 -22.33 5.17 -7.63
C ILE A 129 -22.16 3.68 -7.28
N ARG A 130 -20.91 3.22 -7.16
CA ARG A 130 -20.56 1.85 -6.76
C ARG A 130 -19.14 1.78 -6.21
N GLU A 131 -18.80 0.66 -5.57
CA GLU A 131 -17.42 0.38 -5.18
C GLU A 131 -16.52 0.16 -6.41
N ALA A 132 -15.27 0.61 -6.30
CA ALA A 132 -14.24 0.36 -7.30
C ALA A 132 -13.95 -1.14 -7.40
N SER A 133 -13.86 -1.66 -8.62
CA SER A 133 -13.40 -3.04 -8.81
C SER A 133 -11.90 -3.15 -8.55
N TYR A 134 -11.45 -4.37 -8.25
CA TYR A 134 -10.02 -4.68 -8.12
C TYR A 134 -9.22 -4.23 -9.35
N GLU A 135 -9.76 -4.48 -10.55
CA GLU A 135 -9.14 -4.10 -11.82
C GLU A 135 -9.07 -2.58 -11.99
N GLU A 136 -10.10 -1.84 -11.57
CA GLU A 136 -10.11 -0.37 -11.63
C GLU A 136 -9.07 0.23 -10.70
N MET A 137 -8.96 -0.26 -9.46
CA MET A 137 -7.92 0.16 -8.52
C MET A 137 -6.53 -0.16 -9.06
N SER A 138 -6.32 -1.40 -9.51
CA SER A 138 -5.05 -1.84 -10.10
C SER A 138 -4.65 -1.01 -11.32
N ARG A 139 -5.59 -0.77 -12.25
CA ARG A 139 -5.35 0.02 -13.46
C ARG A 139 -5.00 1.48 -13.12
N THR A 140 -5.61 2.02 -12.07
CA THR A 140 -5.34 3.39 -11.62
C THR A 140 -3.95 3.51 -11.01
N VAL A 141 -3.54 2.57 -10.15
CA VAL A 141 -2.17 2.53 -9.61
C VAL A 141 -1.15 2.38 -10.74
N ASN A 142 -1.40 1.47 -11.70
CA ASN A 142 -0.52 1.30 -12.85
C ASN A 142 -0.39 2.58 -13.71
N LYS A 143 -1.46 3.39 -13.84
CA LYS A 143 -1.37 4.69 -14.53
C LYS A 143 -0.42 5.65 -13.84
N ILE A 144 -0.45 5.72 -12.51
CA ILE A 144 0.47 6.57 -11.73
C ILE A 144 1.91 6.10 -11.90
N MET A 145 2.11 4.78 -11.88
CA MET A 145 3.43 4.20 -12.14
C MET A 145 3.93 4.51 -13.56
N LEU A 146 3.06 4.44 -14.57
CA LEU A 146 3.40 4.84 -15.94
C LEU A 146 3.77 6.32 -16.05
N GLU A 147 3.14 7.21 -15.28
CA GLU A 147 3.46 8.65 -15.27
C GLU A 147 4.89 8.94 -14.84
N VAL A 148 5.50 8.07 -14.04
CA VAL A 148 6.90 8.16 -13.62
C VAL A 148 7.84 7.27 -14.44
N GLY A 149 7.38 6.79 -15.60
CA GLY A 149 8.21 5.99 -16.51
C GLY A 149 8.34 4.51 -16.12
N ILE A 150 7.56 4.02 -15.15
CA ILE A 150 7.60 2.61 -14.75
C ILE A 150 6.71 1.79 -15.71
N PRO A 151 7.27 0.82 -16.46
CA PRO A 151 6.53 0.07 -17.48
C PRO A 151 5.38 -0.79 -16.90
N SER A 152 4.32 -0.95 -17.69
CA SER A 152 3.15 -1.74 -17.30
C SER A 152 3.44 -3.25 -17.35
N GLY A 153 3.23 -3.96 -16.24
CA GLY A 153 3.33 -5.40 -16.06
C GLY A 153 2.53 -5.84 -14.83
N PRO A 154 2.83 -6.98 -14.17
CA PRO A 154 2.33 -7.26 -12.82
C PRO A 154 3.07 -6.39 -11.79
N THR A 155 2.92 -5.06 -11.93
CA THR A 155 3.79 -4.04 -11.34
C THR A 155 3.33 -3.59 -9.96
N VAL A 156 2.11 -3.87 -9.54
CA VAL A 156 1.65 -3.48 -8.19
C VAL A 156 2.50 -4.13 -7.07
N ILE A 157 3.06 -5.32 -7.33
CA ILE A 157 4.03 -5.98 -6.44
C ILE A 157 5.32 -5.14 -6.32
N SER A 158 5.66 -4.36 -7.34
CA SER A 158 6.88 -3.57 -7.38
C SER A 158 6.88 -2.41 -6.40
N ILE A 159 5.74 -1.74 -6.13
CA ILE A 159 5.67 -0.68 -5.10
C ILE A 159 6.07 -1.25 -3.73
N ARG A 160 5.52 -2.42 -3.40
CA ARG A 160 5.87 -3.15 -2.18
C ARG A 160 7.35 -3.56 -2.16
N LYS A 161 7.86 -4.11 -3.28
CA LYS A 161 9.29 -4.47 -3.39
C LYS A 161 10.20 -3.25 -3.20
N SER A 162 9.90 -2.13 -3.85
CA SER A 162 10.67 -0.89 -3.76
C SER A 162 10.62 -0.28 -2.36
N SER A 163 9.48 -0.32 -1.69
CA SER A 163 9.39 0.04 -0.27
C SER A 163 10.34 -0.78 0.61
N LEU A 164 10.44 -2.09 0.35
CA LEU A 164 11.34 -2.95 1.10
C LEU A 164 12.81 -2.69 0.79
N ILE A 165 13.14 -2.50 -0.48
CA ILE A 165 14.50 -2.18 -0.89
C ILE A 165 14.94 -0.85 -0.28
N LYS A 166 14.07 0.17 -0.31
CA LYS A 166 14.33 1.46 0.34
C LYS A 166 14.48 1.32 1.85
N SER A 167 13.63 0.51 2.49
CA SER A 167 13.77 0.25 3.92
C SER A 167 15.12 -0.40 4.24
N ILE A 168 15.57 -1.35 3.43
CA ILE A 168 16.88 -2.01 3.58
C ILE A 168 18.02 -1.01 3.38
N SER A 169 17.95 -0.13 2.35
CA SER A 169 18.97 0.90 2.14
C SER A 169 19.02 1.93 3.26
N GLN A 170 17.91 2.12 3.98
CA GLN A 170 17.80 2.94 5.19
C GLN A 170 18.14 2.16 6.48
N ASN A 171 18.89 1.06 6.36
CA ASN A 171 19.37 0.22 7.45
C ASN A 171 18.27 -0.44 8.29
N ALA A 172 17.11 -0.73 7.70
CA ALA A 172 16.08 -1.51 8.38
C ALA A 172 16.60 -2.91 8.73
N THR A 173 16.40 -3.31 9.97
CA THR A 173 16.78 -4.65 10.44
C THR A 173 15.92 -5.73 9.76
N LYS A 174 16.48 -6.93 9.60
CA LYS A 174 15.72 -8.11 9.13
C LYS A 174 14.44 -8.34 9.95
N THR A 175 14.47 -8.03 11.24
CA THR A 175 13.30 -8.12 12.14
C THR A 175 12.22 -7.08 11.80
N GLN A 176 12.59 -5.82 11.49
CA GLN A 176 11.63 -4.81 11.00
C GLN A 176 11.03 -5.20 9.65
N ILE A 177 11.87 -5.67 8.72
CA ILE A 177 11.41 -6.12 7.39
C ILE A 177 10.46 -7.33 7.50
N ASN A 178 10.79 -8.33 8.32
CA ASN A 178 9.91 -9.47 8.52
C ASN A 178 8.57 -9.08 9.15
N ARG A 179 8.57 -8.15 10.12
CA ARG A 179 7.35 -7.61 10.74
C ARG A 179 6.46 -6.89 9.74
N ALA A 180 7.04 -5.97 8.97
CA ALA A 180 6.31 -5.20 7.97
C ALA A 180 5.66 -6.11 6.92
N THR A 181 6.41 -7.10 6.44
CA THR A 181 6.02 -7.85 5.25
C THR A 181 5.19 -9.11 5.49
N ARG A 182 5.27 -9.74 6.67
CA ARG A 182 4.48 -10.95 7.00
C ARG A 182 4.71 -12.09 5.98
N HIS A 183 5.97 -12.38 5.61
CA HIS A 183 6.31 -13.38 4.57
C HIS A 183 6.25 -14.85 5.03
N LYS A 184 6.24 -15.13 6.35
CA LYS A 184 6.18 -16.51 6.89
C LYS A 184 5.33 -16.58 8.16
N LYS A 185 4.76 -17.74 8.47
CA LYS A 185 4.01 -17.98 9.72
C LYS A 185 4.81 -17.62 11.00
N GLY A 186 6.15 -17.77 10.96
CA GLY A 186 7.03 -17.32 12.04
C GLY A 186 7.21 -15.79 12.14
N SER A 187 7.05 -15.03 11.05
CA SER A 187 7.04 -13.57 11.10
C SER A 187 5.78 -13.01 11.74
N ASP A 188 4.66 -13.75 11.71
CA ASP A 188 3.41 -13.34 12.34
C ASP A 188 3.51 -13.39 13.87
N ILE A 189 4.23 -14.38 14.42
CA ILE A 189 4.56 -14.42 15.86
C ILE A 189 5.42 -13.22 16.24
N VAL A 190 6.39 -12.85 15.39
CA VAL A 190 7.27 -11.72 15.66
C VAL A 190 6.52 -10.39 15.60
N ALA A 191 5.60 -10.22 14.64
CA ALA A 191 4.70 -9.07 14.60
C ALA A 191 3.78 -9.04 15.84
N HIS A 192 3.15 -10.16 16.19
CA HIS A 192 2.21 -10.20 17.32
C HIS A 192 2.91 -10.00 18.68
N ARG A 193 4.13 -10.53 18.88
CA ARG A 193 4.78 -10.55 20.20
C ARG A 193 5.81 -9.44 20.42
N TYR A 194 6.39 -8.89 19.35
CA TYR A 194 7.51 -7.95 19.44
C TYR A 194 7.32 -6.67 18.59
N ASP A 195 6.11 -6.38 18.11
CA ASP A 195 5.82 -5.09 17.47
C ASP A 195 5.60 -4.00 18.52
N GLN A 196 6.69 -3.33 18.90
CA GLN A 196 6.69 -2.28 19.89
C GLN A 196 6.33 -0.88 19.32
N ASN A 197 6.27 -0.72 17.98
CA ASN A 197 6.08 0.61 17.38
C ASN A 197 5.33 0.65 16.03
N LEU A 198 4.62 -0.41 15.65
CA LEU A 198 3.78 -0.46 14.45
C LEU A 198 4.54 -0.17 13.14
N ASN A 199 5.87 -0.33 13.14
CA ASN A 199 6.80 0.07 12.07
C ASN A 199 6.84 1.58 11.77
N ASP A 200 6.48 2.43 12.73
CA ASP A 200 6.41 3.88 12.52
C ASP A 200 7.77 4.50 12.15
N ASP A 201 8.87 4.08 12.80
CA ASP A 201 10.23 4.56 12.46
C ASP A 201 10.61 4.26 11.00
N LEU A 202 10.22 3.08 10.50
CA LEU A 202 10.48 2.69 9.11
C LEU A 202 9.64 3.54 8.15
N ARG A 203 8.36 3.77 8.45
CA ARG A 203 7.49 4.64 7.65
C ARG A 203 7.97 6.09 7.65
N GLU A 204 8.46 6.56 8.78
CA GLU A 204 9.00 7.91 8.93
C GLU A 204 10.25 8.10 8.06
N LYS A 205 11.10 7.09 7.93
CA LYS A 205 12.26 7.13 7.04
C LYS A 205 11.87 7.06 5.56
N LEU A 206 10.80 6.33 5.20
CA LEU A 206 10.34 6.21 3.81
C LEU A 206 9.90 7.55 3.20
N GLN A 207 9.46 8.51 4.02
CA GLN A 207 9.06 9.83 3.54
C GLN A 207 10.24 10.74 3.14
N ASN A 208 11.47 10.34 3.47
CA ASN A 208 12.68 11.09 3.12
C ASN A 208 13.22 10.57 1.79
N PHE A 209 13.31 11.44 0.79
CA PHE A 209 13.77 11.13 -0.57
C PHE A 209 14.70 12.23 -1.12
N GLU A 210 15.37 12.93 -0.19
CA GLU A 210 16.53 13.79 -0.42
C GLU A 210 17.83 12.98 -0.44
#